data_AF-A0A0S7YF64-F1
#
_entry.id   AF-A0A0S7YF64-F1
#
_cell.length_a   1.000
_cell.length_b   1.000
_cell.length_c   1.000
_cell.angle_alpha   90.00
_cell.angle_beta   90.00
_cell.angle_gamma   90.00
#
_symmetry.space_group_name_H-M   'P 1'
#
loop_
_entity.id
_entity.type
_entity.pdbx_description
1 polymer ?
#
loop_
_entity_poly.entity_id
_entity_poly.type
_entity_poly.pdbx_seq_one_letter_code
_entity_poly.pdbx_strand_id
1 'polypeptide(L)'
;MEKMVLRIFQREIERQSNFAIIAMEQIKSGLANDNLDLVWYAIQNFLVAVGNISKIFWPPKSMYQKRGEELRKGLSIKDDSPIRPRNFRNHFEHFDERLEKWATSSKRHGFADSNIGPSDMIAGIDPEDFLRNFDPTSWTLTFRGDRYELKPIIKAIYDLYPKVSAEANKPW
;
A
#
# COMPACT_ATOMS: atom_id res chain seq x y z
N MET A 1 23.75 0.93 14.63
CA MET A 1 23.30 -0.47 14.77
C MET A 1 24.42 -1.43 14.33
N GLU A 2 24.48 -2.68 14.81
CA GLU A 2 25.37 -3.69 14.24
C GLU A 2 25.10 -3.86 12.74
N LYS A 3 26.16 -3.94 11.93
CA LYS A 3 26.05 -4.01 10.46
C LYS A 3 25.24 -5.23 10.01
N MET A 4 25.39 -6.36 10.71
CA MET A 4 24.59 -7.56 10.50
C MET A 4 23.09 -7.28 10.63
N VAL A 5 22.67 -6.64 11.72
CA VAL A 5 21.25 -6.36 11.99
C VAL A 5 20.67 -5.38 10.98
N LEU A 6 21.42 -4.34 10.60
CA LEU A 6 20.98 -3.37 9.58
C LEU A 6 20.67 -4.06 8.23
N ARG A 7 21.54 -4.99 7.85
CA ARG A 7 21.43 -5.75 6.61
C ARG A 7 20.27 -6.75 6.63
N ILE A 8 19.91 -7.31 7.79
CA ILE A 8 18.69 -8.13 7.93
C ILE A 8 17.45 -7.29 7.63
N PHE A 9 17.38 -6.05 8.15
CA PHE A 9 16.28 -5.15 7.81
C PHE A 9 16.26 -4.77 6.33
N GLN A 10 17.43 -4.56 5.71
CA GLN A 10 17.51 -4.27 4.28
C GLN A 10 17.02 -5.45 3.43
N ARG A 11 17.35 -6.69 3.78
CA ARG A 11 16.80 -7.89 3.12
C ARG A 11 15.29 -7.99 3.23
N GLU A 12 14.73 -7.63 4.37
CA GLU A 12 13.28 -7.61 4.51
C GLU A 12 12.64 -6.49 3.68
N ILE A 13 13.25 -5.29 3.64
CA ILE A 13 12.80 -4.21 2.75
C ILE A 13 12.88 -4.63 1.28
N GLU A 14 13.96 -5.30 0.87
CA GLU A 14 14.14 -5.84 -0.48
C GLU A 14 13.02 -6.85 -0.82
N ARG A 15 12.77 -7.81 0.07
CA ARG A 15 11.70 -8.81 -0.10
C ARG A 15 10.34 -8.15 -0.26
N GLN A 16 9.97 -7.22 0.62
CA GLN A 16 8.68 -6.53 0.55
C GLN A 16 8.60 -5.64 -0.71
N SER A 17 9.71 -5.05 -1.15
CA SER A 17 9.75 -4.30 -2.41
C SER A 17 9.48 -5.21 -3.61
N ASN A 18 10.07 -6.42 -3.61
CA ASN A 18 9.78 -7.43 -4.62
C ASN A 18 8.31 -7.89 -4.59
N PHE A 19 7.72 -8.08 -3.41
CA PHE A 19 6.30 -8.43 -3.28
C PHE A 19 5.38 -7.33 -3.83
N ALA A 20 5.71 -6.06 -3.58
CA ALA A 20 4.98 -4.95 -4.17
C ALA A 20 5.10 -4.94 -5.71
N ILE A 21 6.27 -5.25 -6.28
CA ILE A 21 6.47 -5.37 -7.73
C ILE A 21 5.64 -6.52 -8.32
N ILE A 22 5.69 -7.71 -7.71
CA ILE A 22 4.88 -8.87 -8.14
C ILE A 22 3.39 -8.54 -8.10
N ALA A 23 2.93 -7.91 -7.01
CA ALA A 23 1.53 -7.50 -6.90
C ALA A 23 1.15 -6.51 -8.02
N MET A 24 2.02 -5.56 -8.38
CA MET A 24 1.77 -4.65 -9.49
C MET A 24 1.63 -5.35 -10.85
N GLU A 25 2.42 -6.39 -11.10
CA GLU A 25 2.30 -7.23 -12.29
C GLU A 25 0.98 -8.01 -12.29
N GLN A 26 0.57 -8.53 -11.13
CA GLN A 26 -0.70 -9.23 -10.96
C GLN A 26 -1.92 -8.32 -11.14
N ILE A 27 -1.86 -7.05 -10.69
CA ILE A 27 -2.92 -6.06 -10.97
C ILE A 27 -3.09 -5.90 -12.47
N LYS A 28 -1.99 -5.69 -13.21
CA LYS A 28 -2.03 -5.54 -14.68
C LYS A 28 -2.54 -6.80 -15.37
N SER A 29 -2.10 -7.97 -14.93
CA SER A 29 -2.57 -9.25 -15.45
C SER A 29 -4.06 -9.46 -15.19
N GLY A 30 -4.54 -9.15 -13.98
CA GLY A 30 -5.96 -9.23 -13.64
C GLY A 30 -6.81 -8.30 -14.49
N LEU A 31 -6.37 -7.06 -14.70
CA LEU A 31 -7.04 -6.12 -15.60
C LEU A 31 -7.09 -6.62 -17.05
N ALA A 32 -5.99 -7.20 -17.56
CA ALA A 32 -5.91 -7.66 -18.95
C ALA A 32 -6.76 -8.92 -19.22
N ASN A 33 -7.13 -9.67 -18.18
CA ASN A 33 -7.89 -10.92 -18.27
C ASN A 33 -9.28 -10.81 -17.61
N ASP A 34 -9.75 -9.59 -17.32
CA ASP A 34 -11.02 -9.32 -16.63
C ASP A 34 -11.21 -10.12 -15.32
N ASN A 35 -10.10 -10.42 -14.62
CA ASN A 35 -10.10 -11.20 -13.39
C ASN A 35 -10.09 -10.26 -12.17
N LEU A 36 -11.30 -9.88 -11.74
CA LEU A 36 -11.52 -8.94 -10.64
C LEU A 36 -10.94 -9.43 -9.30
N ASP A 37 -11.06 -10.73 -9.01
CA ASP A 37 -10.53 -11.31 -7.78
C ASP A 37 -9.00 -11.18 -7.72
N LEU A 38 -8.32 -11.43 -8.85
CA LEU A 38 -6.88 -11.24 -8.95
C LEU A 38 -6.48 -9.77 -8.77
N VAL A 39 -7.23 -8.83 -9.34
CA VAL A 39 -7.00 -7.38 -9.18
C VAL A 39 -7.05 -7.00 -7.70
N TRP A 40 -8.12 -7.38 -6.99
CA TRP A 40 -8.31 -7.01 -5.60
C TRP A 40 -7.36 -7.74 -4.65
N TYR A 41 -7.10 -9.03 -4.90
CA TYR A 41 -6.07 -9.79 -4.21
C TYR A 41 -4.71 -9.09 -4.34
N ALA A 42 -4.34 -8.69 -5.55
CA ALA A 42 -3.04 -8.07 -5.80
C ALA A 42 -2.95 -6.65 -5.20
N ILE A 43 -4.02 -5.84 -5.28
CA ILE A 43 -4.09 -4.53 -4.59
C ILE A 43 -3.86 -4.69 -3.09
N GLN A 44 -4.53 -5.66 -2.44
CA GLN A 44 -4.36 -5.90 -1.02
C GLN A 44 -2.90 -6.28 -0.69
N ASN A 45 -2.30 -7.18 -1.47
CA ASN A 45 -0.90 -7.57 -1.28
C ASN A 45 0.08 -6.41 -1.50
N PHE A 46 -0.16 -5.56 -2.50
CA PHE A 46 0.61 -4.35 -2.74
C PHE A 46 0.58 -3.43 -1.51
N LEU A 47 -0.61 -3.12 -0.99
CA LEU A 47 -0.78 -2.26 0.17
C LEU A 47 -0.12 -2.84 1.43
N VAL A 48 -0.23 -4.15 1.65
CA VAL A 48 0.42 -4.85 2.77
C VAL A 48 1.94 -4.73 2.66
N ALA A 49 2.52 -5.00 1.49
CA ALA A 49 3.96 -4.91 1.27
C ALA A 49 4.49 -3.49 1.52
N VAL A 50 3.82 -2.48 0.96
CA VAL A 50 4.14 -1.06 1.20
C VAL A 50 4.03 -0.71 2.69
N GLY A 51 2.98 -1.17 3.37
CA GLY A 51 2.77 -0.97 4.80
C GLY A 51 3.87 -1.61 5.66
N ASN A 52 4.39 -2.77 5.26
CA ASN A 52 5.50 -3.45 5.93
C ASN A 52 6.81 -2.67 5.79
N ILE A 53 7.12 -2.17 4.58
CA ILE A 53 8.26 -1.28 4.33
C ILE A 53 8.14 -0.01 5.19
N SER A 54 6.96 0.60 5.21
CA SER A 54 6.66 1.78 6.03
C SER A 54 6.92 1.55 7.52
N LYS A 55 6.53 0.40 8.09
CA LYS A 55 6.79 0.07 9.50
C LYS A 55 8.28 -0.13 9.80
N ILE A 56 9.10 -0.52 8.81
CA ILE A 56 10.55 -0.64 8.98
C ILE A 56 11.20 0.74 9.01
N PHE A 57 10.81 1.62 8.07
CA PHE A 57 11.34 2.97 7.99
C PHE A 57 10.79 3.88 9.10
N TRP A 58 9.49 3.87 9.36
CA TRP A 58 8.81 4.68 10.39
C TRP A 58 8.09 3.76 11.39
N PRO A 59 8.84 3.13 12.31
CA PRO A 59 8.25 2.21 13.27
C PRO A 59 7.24 2.92 14.17
N PRO A 60 6.16 2.24 14.59
CA PRO A 60 5.15 2.84 15.46
C PRO A 60 5.65 3.06 16.90
N LYS A 61 6.59 2.22 17.37
CA LYS A 61 7.16 2.34 18.73
C LYS A 61 8.36 3.28 18.74
N SER A 62 8.34 4.26 19.64
CA SER A 62 9.39 5.29 19.80
C SER A 62 10.80 4.70 19.99
N MET A 63 10.92 3.61 20.75
CA MET A 63 12.19 2.92 21.00
C MET A 63 12.89 2.41 19.72
N TYR A 64 12.17 2.27 18.60
CA TYR A 64 12.73 1.80 17.33
C TYR A 64 13.00 2.93 16.32
N GLN A 65 12.71 4.20 16.63
CA GLN A 65 12.82 5.30 15.67
C GLN A 65 14.25 5.47 15.14
N LYS A 66 15.26 5.38 16.01
CA LYS A 66 16.67 5.47 15.63
C LYS A 66 17.07 4.46 14.54
N ARG A 67 16.54 3.23 14.60
CA ARG A 67 16.75 2.21 13.56
C ARG A 67 16.14 2.63 12.23
N GLY A 68 14.92 3.18 12.28
CA GLY A 68 14.23 3.69 11.10
C GLY A 68 15.01 4.82 10.44
N GLU A 69 15.48 5.78 11.23
CA GLU A 69 16.31 6.91 10.77
C GLU A 69 17.64 6.44 10.16
N GLU A 70 18.35 5.51 10.80
CA GLU A 70 19.59 4.92 10.26
C GLU A 70 19.35 4.27 8.88
N LEU A 71 18.27 3.51 8.72
CA LEU A 71 17.90 2.89 7.44
C LEU A 71 17.51 3.94 6.38
N ARG A 72 16.70 4.94 6.75
CA ARG A 72 16.29 6.01 5.82
C ARG A 72 17.50 6.80 5.33
N LYS A 73 18.43 7.13 6.23
CA LYS A 73 19.69 7.81 5.88
C LYS A 73 20.54 6.95 4.93
N GLY A 74 20.71 5.66 5.25
CA GLY A 74 21.51 4.73 4.42
C GLY A 74 20.94 4.51 3.01
N LEU A 75 19.62 4.59 2.84
CA LEU A 75 18.94 4.39 1.56
C LEU A 75 18.48 5.71 0.89
N SER A 76 18.85 6.86 1.47
CA SER A 76 18.45 8.19 1.00
C SER A 76 16.92 8.36 0.85
N ILE A 77 16.17 7.85 1.82
CA ILE A 77 14.71 7.97 1.89
C ILE A 77 14.34 9.21 2.70
N LYS A 78 13.60 10.11 2.08
CA LYS A 78 13.11 11.34 2.70
C LYS A 78 11.87 11.07 3.56
N ASP A 79 11.61 11.95 4.54
CA ASP A 79 10.49 11.83 5.46
C ASP A 79 9.12 12.12 4.83
N ASP A 80 9.09 12.77 3.66
CA ASP A 80 7.92 13.04 2.83
C ASP A 80 7.66 11.93 1.79
N SER A 81 8.36 10.80 1.89
CA SER A 81 8.18 9.67 0.97
C SER A 81 6.72 9.19 0.94
N PRO A 82 6.16 8.91 -0.26
CA PRO A 82 4.79 8.42 -0.40
C PRO A 82 4.58 7.00 0.18
N ILE A 83 5.66 6.29 0.55
CA ILE A 83 5.59 5.00 1.25
C ILE A 83 5.20 5.19 2.73
N ARG A 84 5.39 6.38 3.30
CA ARG A 84 5.18 6.63 4.73
C ARG A 84 3.74 6.43 5.19
N PRO A 85 2.71 7.01 4.54
CA PRO A 85 1.34 6.88 4.99
C PRO A 85 0.85 5.43 4.98
N ARG A 86 0.05 5.04 5.98
CA ARG A 86 -0.48 3.68 6.15
C ARG A 86 -2.01 3.64 6.21
N ASN A 87 -2.66 4.80 6.21
CA ASN A 87 -4.10 4.97 6.32
C ASN A 87 -4.84 4.10 5.30
N PHE A 88 -4.40 4.10 4.04
CA PHE A 88 -5.12 3.36 3.02
C PHE A 88 -5.03 1.84 3.19
N ARG A 89 -3.84 1.32 3.52
CA ARG A 89 -3.65 -0.08 3.90
C ARG A 89 -4.54 -0.47 5.08
N ASN A 90 -4.68 0.42 6.07
CA ASN A 90 -5.51 0.16 7.25
C ASN A 90 -7.01 0.01 6.90
N HIS A 91 -7.52 0.57 5.81
CA HIS A 91 -8.90 0.30 5.36
C HIS A 91 -9.11 -1.17 4.99
N PHE A 92 -8.09 -1.82 4.42
CA PHE A 92 -8.14 -3.22 4.02
C PHE A 92 -7.84 -4.17 5.19
N GLU A 93 -6.91 -3.78 6.08
CA GLU A 93 -6.55 -4.60 7.26
C GLU A 93 -7.67 -4.63 8.31
N HIS A 94 -8.36 -3.50 8.53
CA HIS A 94 -9.42 -3.35 9.51
C HIS A 94 -10.79 -3.23 8.82
N PHE A 95 -10.99 -3.98 7.74
CA PHE A 95 -12.20 -3.88 6.92
C PHE A 95 -13.46 -4.26 7.70
N ASP A 96 -13.34 -5.18 8.67
CA ASP A 96 -14.38 -5.54 9.64
C ASP A 96 -14.90 -4.29 10.40
N GLU A 97 -14.00 -3.50 10.98
CA GLU A 97 -14.39 -2.26 11.67
C GLU A 97 -14.98 -1.23 10.69
N ARG A 98 -14.48 -1.18 9.44
CA ARG A 98 -15.01 -0.28 8.41
C ARG A 98 -16.43 -0.67 7.98
N LEU A 99 -16.72 -1.98 7.92
CA LEU A 99 -18.05 -2.51 7.66
C LEU A 99 -19.02 -2.19 8.80
N GLU A 100 -18.60 -2.38 10.06
CA GLU A 100 -19.41 -2.00 11.24
C GLU A 100 -19.74 -0.51 11.24
N LYS A 101 -18.74 0.33 10.95
CA LYS A 101 -18.96 1.77 10.80
C LYS A 101 -19.94 2.07 9.67
N TRP A 102 -19.85 1.38 8.53
CA TRP A 102 -20.79 1.56 7.42
C TRP A 102 -22.22 1.15 7.84
N ALA A 103 -22.39 -0.04 8.42
CA ALA A 103 -23.70 -0.56 8.83
C ALA A 103 -24.44 0.37 9.81
N THR A 104 -23.68 1.04 10.69
CA THR A 104 -24.23 1.96 11.70
C THR A 104 -24.39 3.40 11.22
N SER A 105 -23.59 3.87 10.26
CA SER A 105 -23.61 5.28 9.81
C SER A 105 -24.30 5.52 8.47
N SER A 106 -24.47 4.49 7.65
CA SER A 106 -25.15 4.61 6.35
C SER A 106 -26.62 4.96 6.54
N LYS A 107 -27.10 5.98 5.82
CA LYS A 107 -28.49 6.44 5.91
C LYS A 107 -29.45 5.60 5.09
N ARG A 108 -28.96 5.03 3.99
CA ARG A 108 -29.77 4.30 3.00
C ARG A 108 -29.29 2.87 2.81
N HIS A 109 -28.21 2.49 3.51
CA HIS A 109 -27.56 1.19 3.40
C HIS A 109 -27.22 0.83 1.95
N GLY A 110 -26.82 1.83 1.16
CA GLY A 110 -26.22 1.58 -0.15
C GLY A 110 -24.90 0.84 0.05
N PHE A 111 -24.61 -0.14 -0.80
CA PHE A 111 -23.38 -0.91 -0.72
C PHE A 111 -22.79 -1.09 -2.10
N ALA A 112 -21.72 -0.34 -2.38
CA ALA A 112 -20.93 -0.48 -3.59
C ALA A 112 -19.49 -0.82 -3.21
N ASP A 113 -19.01 -1.97 -3.64
CA ASP A 113 -17.71 -2.50 -3.23
C ASP A 113 -17.04 -3.27 -4.37
N SER A 114 -15.71 -3.34 -4.33
CA SER A 114 -14.87 -4.01 -5.32
C SER A 114 -15.07 -3.51 -6.77
N ASN A 115 -15.41 -2.23 -6.96
CA ASN A 115 -15.70 -1.66 -8.27
C ASN A 115 -14.42 -1.31 -9.05
N ILE A 116 -14.41 -1.59 -10.36
CA ILE A 116 -13.32 -1.20 -11.28
C ILE A 116 -13.84 -0.16 -12.27
N GLY A 117 -13.27 1.04 -12.22
CA GLY A 117 -13.66 2.18 -13.06
C GLY A 117 -13.60 3.51 -12.34
N PRO A 118 -13.99 4.61 -13.02
CA PRO A 118 -13.97 5.94 -12.44
C PRO A 118 -15.01 6.06 -11.31
N SER A 119 -14.73 6.91 -10.32
CA SER A 119 -15.55 7.01 -9.10
C SER A 119 -16.98 7.52 -9.34
N ASP A 120 -17.25 8.10 -10.50
CA ASP A 120 -18.56 8.62 -10.92
C ASP A 120 -19.36 7.63 -11.79
N MET A 121 -18.86 6.41 -12.03
CA MET A 121 -19.56 5.43 -12.88
C MET A 121 -20.90 4.95 -12.26
N ILE A 122 -21.02 5.01 -10.93
CA ILE A 122 -22.24 4.64 -10.21
C ILE A 122 -22.86 5.91 -9.63
N ALA A 123 -23.97 6.35 -10.23
CA ALA A 123 -24.70 7.52 -9.80
C ALA A 123 -25.68 7.19 -8.65
N GLY A 124 -25.95 8.18 -7.80
CA GLY A 124 -27.01 8.10 -6.78
C GLY A 124 -26.66 7.34 -5.50
N ILE A 125 -25.42 6.87 -5.36
CA ILE A 125 -24.89 6.30 -4.11
C ILE A 125 -24.10 7.37 -3.35
N ASP A 126 -24.25 7.41 -2.03
CA ASP A 126 -23.50 8.31 -1.16
C ASP A 126 -22.00 7.92 -1.17
N PRO A 127 -21.04 8.87 -1.26
CA PRO A 127 -19.62 8.55 -1.18
C PRO A 127 -19.23 7.68 0.03
N GLU A 128 -19.96 7.76 1.15
CA GLU A 128 -19.74 6.93 2.34
C GLU A 128 -20.18 5.47 2.20
N ASP A 129 -20.98 5.17 1.17
CA ASP A 129 -21.48 3.84 0.81
C ASP A 129 -20.63 3.17 -0.29
N PHE A 130 -19.61 3.87 -0.80
CA PHE A 130 -18.57 3.30 -1.66
C PHE A 130 -17.41 2.79 -0.82
N LEU A 131 -17.22 1.48 -0.77
CA LEU A 131 -16.07 0.85 -0.13
C LEU A 131 -14.92 0.78 -1.14
N ARG A 132 -14.54 -0.41 -1.63
CA ARG A 132 -13.38 -0.54 -2.51
C ARG A 132 -13.74 -0.09 -3.93
N ASN A 133 -13.06 0.94 -4.43
CA ASN A 133 -13.10 1.34 -5.83
C ASN A 133 -11.68 1.52 -6.37
N PHE A 134 -11.40 1.00 -7.55
CA PHE A 134 -10.13 1.20 -8.24
C PHE A 134 -10.36 1.74 -9.64
N ASP A 135 -9.82 2.93 -9.93
CA ASP A 135 -9.80 3.49 -11.27
C ASP A 135 -8.48 3.13 -11.98
N PRO A 136 -8.50 2.22 -12.99
CA PRO A 136 -7.30 1.81 -13.70
C PRO A 136 -6.73 2.89 -14.65
N THR A 137 -7.49 3.95 -14.95
CA THR A 137 -7.03 5.07 -15.79
C THR A 137 -6.13 5.99 -14.97
N SER A 138 -6.66 6.48 -13.84
CA SER A 138 -5.90 7.36 -12.96
C SER A 138 -4.91 6.61 -12.07
N TRP A 139 -5.13 5.30 -11.84
CA TRP A 139 -4.47 4.47 -10.83
C TRP A 139 -4.77 4.95 -9.40
N THR A 140 -6.03 5.26 -9.14
CA THR A 140 -6.49 5.78 -7.85
C THR A 140 -7.38 4.75 -7.17
N LEU A 141 -7.05 4.40 -5.93
CA LEU A 141 -7.96 3.71 -5.05
C LEU A 141 -8.83 4.72 -4.31
N THR A 142 -10.10 4.39 -4.11
CA THR A 142 -11.01 5.16 -3.26
C THR A 142 -11.65 4.23 -2.24
N PHE A 143 -11.81 4.72 -1.02
CA PHE A 143 -12.52 4.05 0.07
C PHE A 143 -13.29 5.06 0.90
N ARG A 144 -14.62 5.03 0.83
CA ARG A 144 -15.53 5.95 1.55
C ARG A 144 -15.09 7.41 1.40
N GLY A 145 -14.86 7.83 0.16
CA GLY A 145 -14.36 9.17 -0.16
C GLY A 145 -12.86 9.42 0.06
N ASP A 146 -12.14 8.60 0.84
CA ASP A 146 -10.68 8.69 0.95
C ASP A 146 -10.02 8.25 -0.35
N ARG A 147 -9.06 9.02 -0.85
CA ARG A 147 -8.42 8.81 -2.16
C ARG A 147 -6.95 8.50 -1.99
N TYR A 148 -6.46 7.55 -2.76
CA TYR A 148 -5.08 7.09 -2.67
C TYR A 148 -4.51 6.78 -4.06
N GLU A 149 -3.63 7.67 -4.51
CA GLU A 149 -2.97 7.57 -5.82
C GLU A 149 -1.82 6.58 -5.76
N LEU A 150 -1.89 5.51 -6.55
CA LEU A 150 -0.87 4.45 -6.53
C LEU A 150 0.42 4.84 -7.23
N LYS A 151 0.35 5.68 -8.28
CA LYS A 151 1.51 6.03 -9.14
C LYS A 151 2.73 6.55 -8.36
N PRO A 152 2.62 7.51 -7.42
CA PRO A 152 3.76 7.97 -6.64
C PRO A 152 4.42 6.87 -5.80
N ILE A 153 3.63 5.96 -5.25
CA ILE A 153 4.10 4.87 -4.39
C ILE A 153 4.79 3.80 -5.24
N ILE A 154 4.18 3.43 -6.37
CA ILE A 154 4.76 2.51 -7.35
C ILE A 154 6.14 3.03 -7.74
N LYS A 155 6.24 4.30 -8.15
CA LYS A 155 7.53 4.91 -8.50
C LYS A 155 8.54 4.81 -7.34
N ALA A 156 8.12 5.13 -6.12
CA ALA A 156 9.00 5.05 -4.95
C ALA A 156 9.49 3.62 -4.65
N ILE A 157 8.67 2.59 -4.88
CA ILE A 157 9.06 1.18 -4.74
C ILE A 157 10.09 0.79 -5.81
N TYR A 158 9.84 1.14 -7.09
CA TYR A 158 10.79 0.87 -8.18
C TYR A 158 12.12 1.61 -7.98
N ASP A 159 12.11 2.82 -7.43
CA ASP A 159 13.32 3.58 -7.09
C ASP A 159 14.07 2.99 -5.88
N LEU A 160 13.35 2.40 -4.93
CA LEU A 160 13.90 1.81 -3.69
C LEU A 160 14.53 0.43 -3.94
N TYR A 161 13.86 -0.43 -4.71
CA TYR A 161 14.23 -1.83 -4.91
C TYR A 161 15.71 -2.04 -5.30
N PRO A 162 16.27 -1.39 -6.34
CA PRO A 162 17.67 -1.60 -6.72
C PRO A 162 18.65 -1.10 -5.64
N LYS A 163 18.33 0.01 -4.95
CA LYS A 163 19.17 0.56 -3.88
C LYS A 163 19.27 -0.40 -2.71
N VAL A 164 18.13 -0.93 -2.27
CA VAL A 164 18.08 -1.84 -1.13
C VAL A 164 18.65 -3.21 -1.47
N SER A 165 18.44 -3.71 -2.70
CA SER A 165 19.04 -4.97 -3.16
C SER A 165 20.57 -4.89 -3.18
N ALA A 166 21.12 -3.76 -3.65
CA ALA A 166 22.57 -3.53 -3.62
C ALA A 166 23.14 -3.50 -2.18
N GLU A 167 22.40 -2.95 -1.22
CA GLU A 167 22.80 -2.96 0.20
C GLU A 167 22.62 -4.34 0.86
N ALA A 168 21.53 -5.05 0.57
CA ALA A 168 21.15 -6.32 1.18
C ALA A 168 22.10 -7.48 0.81
N ASN A 169 22.73 -7.37 -0.36
CA ASN A 169 23.69 -8.35 -0.89
C ASN A 169 25.15 -8.10 -0.46
N LYS A 170 25.43 -7.01 0.27
CA LYS A 170 26.77 -6.76 0.81
C LYS A 170 27.07 -7.71 1.99
N PRO A 171 28.33 -8.11 2.19
CA PRO A 171 28.72 -8.89 3.36
C PRO A 171 28.50 -8.10 4.66
N TRP A 172 28.24 -8.84 5.73
CA TRP A 172 28.06 -8.33 7.09
C TRP A 172 29.33 -7.71 7.63
#